data_AF-N1UUF9-F1
#
_entry.id   AF-N1UUF9-F1
#
_cell.length_a   1.000
_cell.length_b   1.000
_cell.length_c   1.000
_cell.angle_alpha   90.00
_cell.angle_beta   90.00
_cell.angle_gamma   90.00
#
_symmetry.space_group_name_H-M   'P 1'
#
loop_
_entity.id
_entity.type
_entity.pdbx_description
1 polymer ?
#
loop_
_entity_poly.entity_id
_entity_poly.type
_entity_poly.pdbx_seq_one_letter_code
_entity_poly.pdbx_strand_id
1 'polypeptide(L)'
;MGKKEIPYTKKELVFYAWIPISPEFNKKSGILEIHDKNLFRKNDYKEYEIPIHKTTFSVTKVSSLIMDKKYTSQELPQETLDFIADCSKAKAEAFRSKTDLQIASDFVYPVTEVQFTSPFYKRRIYNKTKGKPHGGVDFKGAQGTPIYAINDGTVVLSRSMYYEGNFTVIDHGLEVYSLYMHQSELNVKVGDKIKKEI
;
A
#
# COMPACT_ATOMS: atom_id res chain seq x y z
N MET A 1 -17.92 -14.83 1.70
CA MET A 1 -16.80 -14.01 2.18
C MET A 1 -16.52 -14.45 3.61
N GLY A 2 -15.34 -15.00 3.88
CA GLY A 2 -14.97 -15.43 5.23
C GLY A 2 -14.85 -14.22 6.17
N LYS A 3 -15.15 -14.42 7.45
CA LYS A 3 -14.85 -13.42 8.49
C LYS A 3 -13.33 -13.26 8.57
N LYS A 4 -12.82 -12.04 8.39
CA LYS A 4 -11.40 -11.71 8.56
C LYS A 4 -11.26 -11.00 9.90
N GLU A 5 -10.37 -11.51 10.76
CA GLU A 5 -9.99 -10.82 11.99
C GLU A 5 -9.17 -9.58 11.65
N ILE A 6 -9.47 -8.47 12.31
CA ILE A 6 -8.82 -7.18 12.04
C ILE A 6 -7.84 -6.91 13.19
N PRO A 7 -6.54 -6.76 12.90
CA PRO A 7 -5.57 -6.33 13.90
C PRO A 7 -5.95 -4.96 14.47
N TYR A 8 -5.72 -4.78 15.76
CA TYR A 8 -5.99 -3.53 16.44
C TYR A 8 -4.85 -3.19 17.40
N THR A 9 -4.74 -1.91 17.73
CA THR A 9 -3.93 -1.42 18.85
C THR A 9 -4.83 -0.87 19.94
N LYS A 10 -4.36 -0.91 21.19
CA LYS A 10 -5.07 -0.36 22.35
C LYS A 10 -4.24 0.77 22.94
N LYS A 11 -4.84 1.96 23.05
CA LYS A 11 -4.28 3.10 23.77
C LYS A 11 -5.26 3.49 24.87
N GLU A 12 -4.83 3.33 26.12
CA GLU A 12 -5.67 3.54 27.30
C GLU A 12 -6.95 2.69 27.26
N LEU A 13 -8.12 3.31 27.15
CA LEU A 13 -9.43 2.66 27.06
C LEU A 13 -9.98 2.59 25.62
N VAL A 14 -9.19 2.97 24.62
CA VAL A 14 -9.62 3.05 23.22
C VAL A 14 -8.89 2.02 22.36
N PHE A 15 -9.64 1.33 21.50
CA PHE A 15 -9.12 0.42 20.49
C PHE A 15 -9.12 1.11 19.12
N TYR A 16 -8.01 1.02 18.39
CA TYR A 16 -7.85 1.55 17.04
C TYR A 16 -7.56 0.40 16.08
N ALA A 17 -8.24 0.39 14.94
CA ALA A 17 -8.09 -0.62 13.91
C ALA A 17 -8.14 0.03 12.52
N TRP A 18 -7.36 -0.52 11.60
CA TRP A 18 -7.37 -0.10 10.19
C TRP A 18 -8.20 -1.07 9.38
N ILE A 19 -9.25 -0.57 8.73
CA ILE A 19 -10.17 -1.38 7.92
C ILE A 19 -9.96 -1.03 6.44
N PRO A 20 -9.26 -1.87 5.66
CA PRO A 20 -9.04 -1.58 4.24
C PRO A 20 -10.34 -1.76 3.46
N ILE A 21 -10.80 -0.69 2.81
CA ILE A 21 -11.97 -0.70 1.93
C ILE A 21 -11.49 -0.45 0.50
N SER A 22 -11.66 -1.44 -0.37
CA SER A 22 -11.31 -1.30 -1.79
C SER A 22 -12.17 -0.23 -2.46
N PRO A 23 -11.62 0.63 -3.34
CA PRO A 23 -12.40 1.51 -4.21
C PRO A 23 -13.43 0.78 -5.09
N GLU A 24 -13.24 -0.51 -5.35
CA GLU A 24 -14.20 -1.35 -6.09
C GLU A 24 -15.23 -2.05 -5.18
N PHE A 25 -15.23 -1.74 -3.88
CA PHE A 25 -16.21 -2.28 -2.95
C PHE A 25 -17.62 -1.85 -3.36
N ASN A 26 -18.49 -2.82 -3.62
CA ASN A 26 -19.76 -2.59 -4.31
C ASN A 26 -20.96 -2.40 -3.37
N LYS A 27 -20.83 -2.72 -2.07
CA LYS A 27 -21.90 -2.56 -1.08
C LYS A 27 -21.88 -1.15 -0.48
N LYS A 28 -23.04 -0.73 0.03
CA LYS A 28 -23.22 0.58 0.70
C LYS A 28 -22.76 0.58 2.16
N SER A 29 -22.51 -0.59 2.73
CA SER A 29 -22.04 -0.74 4.10
C SER A 29 -21.27 -2.05 4.28
N GLY A 30 -20.48 -2.10 5.35
CA GLY A 30 -19.87 -3.30 5.92
C GLY A 30 -20.38 -3.55 7.33
N ILE A 31 -20.23 -4.78 7.82
CA ILE A 31 -20.58 -5.13 9.20
C ILE A 31 -19.28 -5.37 9.97
N LEU A 32 -19.09 -4.66 11.07
CA LEU A 32 -18.04 -4.89 12.06
C LEU A 32 -18.64 -5.62 13.25
N GLU A 33 -18.17 -6.85 13.50
CA GLU A 33 -18.54 -7.61 14.68
C GLU A 33 -17.42 -7.50 15.73
N ILE A 34 -17.76 -7.05 16.94
CA ILE A 34 -16.86 -7.05 18.10
C ILE A 34 -17.28 -8.20 19.00
N HIS A 35 -16.39 -9.17 19.19
CA HIS A 35 -16.63 -10.34 20.04
C HIS A 35 -15.92 -10.16 21.37
N ASP A 36 -16.64 -10.29 22.48
CA ASP A 36 -16.04 -10.42 23.80
C ASP A 36 -15.72 -11.91 24.04
N LYS A 37 -14.43 -12.22 24.17
CA LYS A 37 -13.97 -13.57 24.49
C LYS A 37 -13.75 -13.67 25.99
N ASN A 38 -14.78 -14.09 26.72
CA ASN A 38 -14.71 -14.35 28.15
C ASN A 38 -14.66 -15.88 28.41
N LEU A 39 -13.63 -16.36 29.10
CA LEU A 39 -13.42 -17.80 29.38
C LEU A 39 -14.56 -18.45 30.19
N PHE A 40 -15.38 -17.66 30.88
CA PHE A 40 -16.36 -18.14 31.86
C PHE A 40 -17.80 -17.67 31.60
N ARG A 41 -18.06 -17.00 30.46
CA ARG A 41 -19.40 -16.55 30.06
C ARG A 41 -19.67 -16.90 28.60
N LYS A 42 -20.95 -16.89 28.21
CA LYS A 42 -21.35 -17.01 26.81
C LYS A 42 -20.68 -15.87 26.03
N ASN A 43 -20.07 -16.17 24.89
CA ASN A 43 -19.49 -15.14 24.01
C ASN A 43 -20.60 -14.20 23.56
N ASP A 44 -20.54 -12.97 24.05
CA ASP A 44 -21.39 -11.90 23.58
C ASP A 44 -20.67 -11.17 22.44
N TYR A 45 -21.45 -10.70 21.47
CA TYR A 45 -20.92 -9.90 20.38
C TYR A 45 -21.81 -8.68 20.15
N LYS A 46 -21.20 -7.63 19.61
CA LYS A 46 -21.90 -6.42 19.19
C LYS A 46 -21.59 -6.14 17.72
N GLU A 47 -22.64 -5.88 16.96
CA GLU A 47 -22.52 -5.53 15.55
C GLU A 47 -22.63 -4.02 15.35
N TYR A 48 -21.85 -3.53 14.42
CA TYR A 48 -21.88 -2.14 13.96
C TYR A 48 -21.93 -2.14 12.44
N GLU A 49 -22.91 -1.44 11.89
CA GLU A 49 -22.94 -1.13 10.47
C GLU A 49 -22.02 0.05 10.17
N ILE A 50 -21.06 -0.16 9.27
CA ILE A 50 -20.13 0.88 8.82
C ILE A 50 -20.61 1.37 7.45
N PRO A 51 -21.17 2.59 7.36
CA PRO A 51 -21.59 3.15 6.08
C PRO A 51 -20.38 3.40 5.18
N ILE A 52 -20.53 3.09 3.89
CA ILE A 52 -19.48 3.27 2.88
C ILE A 52 -19.98 4.23 1.82
N HIS A 53 -19.29 5.36 1.72
CA HIS A 53 -19.57 6.39 0.74
C HIS A 53 -18.69 6.19 -0.48
N LYS A 54 -19.31 6.02 -1.65
CA LYS A 54 -18.58 5.94 -2.91
C LYS A 54 -17.91 7.27 -3.21
N THR A 55 -16.64 7.21 -3.55
CA THR A 55 -15.86 8.37 -4.01
C THR A 55 -15.59 8.24 -5.50
N THR A 56 -15.56 9.38 -6.20
CA THR A 56 -15.17 9.44 -7.61
C THR A 56 -13.68 9.69 -7.73
N PHE A 57 -13.03 9.00 -8.67
CA PHE A 57 -11.60 9.13 -8.91
C PHE A 57 -11.34 9.70 -10.30
N SER A 58 -10.25 10.46 -10.44
CA SER A 58 -9.92 11.15 -11.69
C SER A 58 -9.66 10.16 -12.83
N VAL A 59 -10.16 10.47 -14.02
CA VAL A 59 -9.92 9.69 -15.24
C VAL A 59 -9.26 10.56 -16.29
N THR A 60 -8.17 10.08 -16.88
CA THR A 60 -7.50 10.75 -17.99
C THR A 60 -7.62 9.88 -19.23
N LYS A 61 -8.16 10.45 -20.32
CA LYS A 61 -8.23 9.79 -21.63
C LYS A 61 -7.02 10.21 -22.44
N VAL A 62 -6.30 9.23 -22.99
CA VAL A 62 -5.19 9.47 -23.91
C VAL A 62 -5.55 8.79 -25.23
N SER A 63 -5.87 9.59 -26.24
CA SER A 63 -6.52 9.15 -27.49
C SER A 63 -5.55 8.81 -28.64
N SER A 64 -4.24 8.82 -28.42
CA SER A 64 -3.26 8.63 -29.51
C SER A 64 -1.90 8.12 -29.02
N LEU A 65 -1.89 7.20 -28.06
CA LEU A 65 -0.64 6.54 -27.67
C LEU A 65 -0.26 5.50 -28.72
N ILE A 66 0.68 5.86 -29.58
CA ILE A 66 1.43 4.93 -30.42
C ILE A 66 2.63 4.50 -29.56
N MET A 67 2.53 3.34 -28.94
CA MET A 67 3.68 2.73 -28.27
C MET A 67 4.55 2.06 -29.33
N ASP A 68 5.85 2.37 -29.31
CA ASP A 68 6.83 1.70 -30.14
C ASP A 68 6.79 0.20 -29.87
N LYS A 69 6.74 -0.62 -30.93
CA LYS A 69 6.62 -2.08 -30.84
C LYS A 69 7.76 -2.72 -30.04
N LYS A 70 8.91 -2.04 -29.92
CA LYS A 70 10.02 -2.49 -29.07
C LYS A 70 9.69 -2.49 -27.56
N TYR A 71 8.69 -1.70 -27.13
CA TYR A 71 8.17 -1.68 -25.76
C TYR A 71 6.84 -2.44 -25.61
N THR A 72 6.32 -3.01 -26.71
CA THR A 72 5.09 -3.82 -26.73
C THR A 72 5.32 -5.22 -27.31
N SER A 73 6.59 -5.63 -27.46
CA SER A 73 6.93 -6.96 -27.95
C SER A 73 6.29 -7.99 -27.04
N GLN A 74 5.55 -8.94 -27.64
CA GLN A 74 4.65 -9.84 -26.94
C GLN A 74 5.36 -10.87 -26.05
N GLU A 75 6.69 -10.96 -26.10
CA GLU A 75 7.48 -11.88 -25.28
C GLU A 75 8.69 -11.17 -24.70
N LEU A 76 8.78 -11.18 -23.36
CA LEU A 76 9.95 -10.72 -22.62
C LEU A 76 11.00 -11.85 -22.59
N PRO A 77 12.32 -11.54 -22.58
CA PRO A 77 13.35 -12.55 -22.39
C PRO A 77 13.10 -13.41 -21.14
N GLN A 78 13.47 -14.69 -21.18
CA GLN A 78 13.25 -15.59 -20.03
C GLN A 78 13.88 -15.06 -18.75
N GLU A 79 15.09 -14.50 -18.82
CA GLU A 79 15.76 -13.85 -17.69
C GLU A 79 14.93 -12.70 -17.09
N THR A 80 14.25 -11.92 -17.94
CA THR A 80 13.35 -10.86 -17.48
C THR A 80 12.10 -11.43 -16.79
N LEU A 81 11.53 -12.51 -17.34
CA LEU A 81 10.40 -13.19 -16.72
C LEU A 81 10.78 -13.79 -15.37
N ASP A 82 11.96 -14.39 -15.27
CA ASP A 82 12.50 -14.96 -14.03
C ASP A 82 12.74 -13.86 -12.98
N PHE A 83 13.28 -12.71 -13.40
CA PHE A 83 13.45 -11.56 -12.51
C PHE A 83 12.10 -10.99 -12.03
N ILE A 84 11.09 -10.92 -12.91
CA ILE A 84 9.73 -10.53 -12.53
C ILE A 84 9.14 -11.52 -11.52
N ALA A 85 9.37 -12.82 -11.71
CA ALA A 85 8.91 -13.86 -10.78
C ALA A 85 9.61 -13.75 -9.41
N ASP A 86 10.93 -13.54 -9.39
CA ASP A 86 11.71 -13.28 -8.16
C ASP A 86 11.20 -12.02 -7.43
N CYS A 87 10.97 -10.94 -8.16
CA CYS A 87 10.36 -9.71 -7.62
C CYS A 87 8.98 -9.98 -7.00
N SER A 88 8.15 -10.79 -7.67
CA SER A 88 6.82 -11.15 -7.15
C SER A 88 6.94 -11.96 -5.85
N LYS A 89 7.88 -12.92 -5.79
CA LYS A 89 8.16 -13.72 -4.59
C LYS A 89 8.65 -12.87 -3.43
N ALA A 90 9.61 -11.96 -3.68
CA ALA A 90 10.15 -11.06 -2.66
C ALA A 90 9.05 -10.15 -2.08
N LYS A 91 8.13 -9.62 -2.90
CA LYS A 91 6.97 -8.86 -2.41
C LYS A 91 6.03 -9.73 -1.58
N ALA A 92 5.73 -10.94 -2.03
CA ALA A 92 4.88 -11.86 -1.28
C ALA A 92 5.50 -12.22 0.08
N GLU A 93 6.83 -12.37 0.15
CA GLU A 93 7.58 -12.57 1.39
C GLU A 93 7.49 -11.35 2.32
N ALA A 94 7.72 -10.15 1.79
CA ALA A 94 7.65 -8.91 2.56
C ALA A 94 6.26 -8.68 3.19
N PHE A 95 5.17 -8.92 2.44
CA PHE A 95 3.80 -8.77 2.94
C PHE A 95 3.32 -9.90 3.85
N ARG A 96 4.13 -10.95 4.04
CA ARG A 96 3.92 -11.94 5.11
C ARG A 96 4.53 -11.52 6.44
N SER A 97 5.24 -10.39 6.49
CA SER A 97 5.75 -9.84 7.74
C SER A 97 4.62 -9.73 8.77
N LYS A 98 4.95 -10.11 10.00
CA LYS A 98 4.09 -9.95 11.16
C LYS A 98 4.96 -9.39 12.27
N THR A 99 4.86 -8.08 12.45
CA THR A 99 5.51 -7.41 13.57
C THR A 99 4.48 -7.10 14.65
N ASP A 100 4.92 -7.12 15.91
CA ASP A 100 4.11 -6.70 17.05
C ASP A 100 4.08 -5.17 17.23
N LEU A 101 4.55 -4.44 16.21
CA LEU A 101 4.59 -2.98 16.21
C LEU A 101 3.18 -2.41 16.36
N GLN A 102 3.11 -1.33 17.13
CA GLN A 102 1.90 -0.57 17.36
C GLN A 102 2.04 0.78 16.68
N ILE A 103 0.98 1.24 16.03
CA ILE A 103 0.95 2.57 15.40
C ILE A 103 0.57 3.58 16.49
N ALA A 104 1.59 4.18 17.11
CA ALA A 104 1.40 5.11 18.23
C ALA A 104 1.30 6.58 17.81
N SER A 105 1.68 6.90 16.57
CA SER A 105 1.79 8.28 16.07
C SER A 105 1.14 8.45 14.69
N ASP A 106 0.75 9.68 14.38
CA ASP A 106 0.16 10.02 13.09
C ASP A 106 1.15 9.85 11.94
N PHE A 107 0.60 9.49 10.79
CA PHE A 107 1.34 9.41 9.54
C PHE A 107 1.61 10.80 8.97
N VAL A 108 2.77 10.94 8.34
CA VAL A 108 3.22 12.18 7.71
C VAL A 108 3.51 11.98 6.23
N TYR A 109 3.72 13.07 5.49
CA TYR A 109 4.16 12.96 4.11
C TYR A 109 5.63 12.54 4.02
N PRO A 110 6.02 11.76 2.99
CA PRO A 110 7.39 11.27 2.84
C PRO A 110 8.34 12.33 2.25
N VAL A 111 7.86 13.54 1.99
CA VAL A 111 8.61 14.66 1.39
C VAL A 111 8.24 15.96 2.11
N THR A 112 9.18 16.90 2.16
CA THR A 112 8.98 18.21 2.78
C THR A 112 8.10 19.13 1.94
N GLU A 113 8.30 19.16 0.62
CA GLU A 113 7.48 19.92 -0.32
C GLU A 113 6.36 19.06 -0.93
N VAL A 114 5.17 19.13 -0.34
CA VAL A 114 4.04 18.30 -0.76
C VAL A 114 3.37 18.86 -2.01
N GLN A 115 3.70 18.28 -3.17
CA GLN A 115 3.05 18.57 -4.45
C GLN A 115 2.66 17.28 -5.17
N PHE A 116 1.36 17.04 -5.34
CA PHE A 116 0.86 15.85 -6.04
C PHE A 116 0.90 16.02 -7.55
N THR A 117 1.44 15.03 -8.27
CA THR A 117 1.41 14.98 -9.74
C THR A 117 0.40 13.96 -10.26
N SER A 118 0.14 12.90 -9.49
CA SER A 118 -0.84 11.86 -9.81
C SER A 118 -1.52 11.35 -8.55
N PRO A 119 -2.83 11.62 -8.36
CA PRO A 119 -3.56 11.16 -7.18
C PRO A 119 -3.84 9.65 -7.20
N PHE A 120 -4.20 9.14 -6.02
CA PHE A 120 -4.65 7.75 -5.83
C PHE A 120 -5.84 7.40 -6.70
N TYR A 121 -5.81 6.16 -7.20
CA TYR A 121 -6.83 5.54 -8.04
C TYR A 121 -7.14 6.25 -9.36
N LYS A 122 -6.31 7.22 -9.75
CA LYS A 122 -6.40 7.85 -11.07
C LYS A 122 -6.32 6.77 -12.14
N ARG A 123 -7.28 6.76 -13.07
CA ARG A 123 -7.35 5.76 -14.14
C ARG A 123 -7.03 6.38 -15.49
N ARG A 124 -6.12 5.76 -16.23
CA ARG A 124 -5.83 6.15 -17.62
C ARG A 124 -6.61 5.25 -18.57
N ILE A 125 -7.17 5.83 -19.62
CA ILE A 125 -7.84 5.11 -20.71
C ILE A 125 -7.01 5.30 -21.97
N TYR A 126 -6.48 4.20 -22.49
CA TYR A 126 -5.64 4.14 -23.69
C TYR A 126 -6.44 3.50 -24.82
N ASN A 127 -6.68 4.22 -25.92
CA ASN A 127 -7.36 3.68 -27.10
C ASN A 127 -8.66 2.90 -26.76
N LYS A 128 -9.50 3.47 -25.88
CA LYS A 128 -10.75 2.90 -25.32
C LYS A 128 -10.58 1.73 -24.33
N THR A 129 -9.37 1.25 -24.10
CA THR A 129 -9.06 0.23 -23.08
C THR A 129 -8.74 0.90 -21.74
N LYS A 130 -9.39 0.45 -20.67
CA LYS A 130 -9.10 0.93 -19.31
C LYS A 130 -7.77 0.34 -18.83
N GLY A 131 -6.80 1.20 -18.51
CA GLY A 131 -5.59 0.79 -17.81
C GLY A 131 -5.87 0.47 -16.34
N LYS A 132 -4.90 -0.17 -15.68
CA LYS A 132 -4.96 -0.38 -14.23
C LYS A 132 -4.99 0.99 -13.52
N PRO A 133 -5.81 1.15 -12.47
CA PRO A 133 -5.82 2.38 -11.68
C PRO A 133 -4.49 2.55 -10.94
N HIS A 134 -4.11 3.79 -10.66
CA HIS A 134 -2.91 4.11 -9.89
C HIS A 134 -3.07 3.66 -8.43
N GLY A 135 -2.24 2.72 -7.98
CA GLY A 135 -2.34 2.13 -6.64
C GLY A 135 -1.73 2.96 -5.51
N GLY A 136 -1.13 4.12 -5.82
CA GLY A 136 -0.46 5.00 -4.85
C GLY A 136 -0.67 6.47 -5.19
N VAL A 137 0.21 7.32 -4.72
CA VAL A 137 0.22 8.76 -5.01
C VAL A 137 1.62 9.17 -5.44
N ASP A 138 1.70 9.99 -6.49
CA ASP A 138 2.99 10.50 -6.99
C ASP A 138 3.24 11.90 -6.44
N PHE A 139 4.41 12.08 -5.83
CA PHE A 139 4.92 13.38 -5.38
C PHE A 139 5.89 13.93 -6.41
N LYS A 140 5.88 15.26 -6.59
CA LYS A 140 6.88 15.95 -7.39
C LYS A 140 8.21 15.95 -6.62
N GLY A 141 9.29 15.60 -7.31
CA GLY A 141 10.65 15.67 -6.77
C GLY A 141 11.68 15.52 -7.88
N ALA A 142 12.83 16.18 -7.73
CA ALA A 142 14.00 15.93 -8.58
C ALA A 142 14.71 14.65 -8.14
N GLN A 143 15.52 14.04 -9.01
CA GLN A 143 16.39 12.93 -8.61
C GLN A 143 17.28 13.36 -7.43
N GLY A 144 17.41 12.50 -6.42
CA GLY A 144 18.17 12.80 -5.20
C GLY A 144 17.40 13.62 -4.14
N THR A 145 16.13 13.99 -4.39
CA THR A 145 15.29 14.59 -3.34
C THR A 145 15.19 13.63 -2.15
N PRO A 146 15.46 14.06 -0.91
CA PRO A 146 15.32 13.22 0.27
C PRO A 146 13.89 12.69 0.43
N ILE A 147 13.78 11.42 0.83
CA ILE A 147 12.51 10.73 1.09
C ILE A 147 12.58 10.21 2.53
N TYR A 148 11.54 10.49 3.30
CA TYR A 148 11.45 10.14 4.71
C TYR A 148 10.39 9.08 4.96
N ALA A 149 10.57 8.31 6.03
CA ALA A 149 9.58 7.32 6.44
C ALA A 149 8.34 8.02 7.02
N ILE A 150 7.17 7.60 6.53
CA ILE A 150 5.89 8.21 6.92
C ILE A 150 5.46 7.88 8.36
N ASN A 151 6.07 6.87 8.97
CA ASN A 151 5.87 6.46 10.36
C ASN A 151 7.00 5.53 10.82
N ASP A 152 7.05 5.25 12.12
CA ASP A 152 7.94 4.24 12.71
C ASP A 152 7.65 2.86 12.11
N GLY A 153 8.68 2.06 11.85
CA GLY A 153 8.48 0.72 11.29
C GLY A 153 9.75 -0.10 11.15
N THR A 154 9.61 -1.27 10.54
CA THR A 154 10.71 -2.15 10.15
C THR A 154 10.76 -2.28 8.64
N VAL A 155 11.93 -2.12 8.04
CA VAL A 155 12.12 -2.35 6.60
C VAL A 155 11.98 -3.84 6.31
N VAL A 156 11.02 -4.23 5.48
CA VAL A 156 10.74 -5.61 5.10
C VAL A 156 11.09 -5.93 3.64
N LEU A 157 11.37 -4.91 2.85
CA LEU A 157 11.93 -5.04 1.50
C LEU A 157 12.76 -3.80 1.19
N SER A 158 13.96 -3.97 0.63
CA SER A 158 14.80 -2.88 0.10
C SER A 158 15.71 -3.45 -0.98
N ARG A 159 15.32 -3.31 -2.25
CA ARG A 159 16.10 -3.80 -3.40
C ARG A 159 15.58 -3.20 -4.72
N SER A 160 16.36 -3.38 -5.79
CA SER A 160 15.89 -3.10 -7.16
C SER A 160 14.88 -4.16 -7.62
N MET A 161 13.83 -3.70 -8.30
CA MET A 161 12.66 -4.46 -8.76
C MET A 161 12.31 -4.05 -10.19
N TYR A 162 11.70 -4.96 -10.95
CA TYR A 162 11.43 -4.73 -12.37
C TYR A 162 10.48 -3.57 -12.65
N TYR A 163 9.35 -3.47 -11.93
CA TYR A 163 8.35 -2.42 -12.19
C TYR A 163 8.55 -1.20 -11.29
N GLU A 164 8.94 -1.42 -10.04
CA GLU A 164 9.06 -0.39 -9.02
C GLU A 164 10.42 0.34 -9.06
N GLY A 165 11.40 -0.17 -9.80
CA GLY A 165 12.79 0.30 -9.70
C GLY A 165 13.36 -0.02 -8.32
N ASN A 166 14.17 0.88 -7.74
CA ASN A 166 14.53 0.77 -6.33
C ASN A 166 13.28 0.91 -5.46
N PHE A 167 13.03 -0.12 -4.67
CA PHE A 167 11.79 -0.29 -3.94
C PHE A 167 12.06 -0.59 -2.47
N THR A 168 11.46 0.23 -1.60
CA THR A 168 11.48 0.04 -0.15
C THR A 168 10.07 -0.22 0.36
N VAL A 169 9.91 -1.19 1.25
CA VAL A 169 8.66 -1.46 1.97
C VAL A 169 8.95 -1.44 3.46
N ILE A 170 8.14 -0.69 4.21
CA ILE A 170 8.21 -0.60 5.67
C ILE A 170 6.92 -1.19 6.24
N ASP A 171 7.07 -2.15 7.16
CA ASP A 171 5.99 -2.68 8.00
C ASP A 171 5.86 -1.83 9.26
N HIS A 172 4.67 -1.27 9.48
CA HIS A 172 4.35 -0.43 10.63
C HIS A 172 3.58 -1.20 11.73
N GLY A 173 3.38 -2.50 11.55
CA GLY A 173 2.48 -3.32 12.36
C GLY A 173 1.02 -3.22 11.90
N LEU A 174 0.16 -4.04 12.52
CA LEU A 174 -1.29 -4.06 12.24
C LEU A 174 -1.66 -4.30 10.75
N GLU A 175 -0.82 -5.02 10.01
CA GLU A 175 -0.94 -5.21 8.55
C GLU A 175 -0.89 -3.90 7.74
N VAL A 176 -0.30 -2.83 8.29
CA VAL A 176 -0.13 -1.54 7.62
C VAL A 176 1.29 -1.42 7.08
N TYR A 177 1.40 -1.14 5.78
CA TYR A 177 2.68 -1.02 5.07
C TYR A 177 2.76 0.30 4.32
N SER A 178 3.95 0.90 4.27
CA SER A 178 4.28 1.98 3.34
C SER A 178 5.24 1.49 2.26
N LEU A 179 5.01 1.96 1.04
CA LEU A 179 5.69 1.52 -0.18
C LEU A 179 6.34 2.75 -0.85
N TYR A 180 7.64 2.69 -1.10
CA TYR A 180 8.41 3.77 -1.72
C TYR A 180 9.02 3.23 -3.01
N MET A 181 8.61 3.77 -4.15
CA MET A 181 9.03 3.30 -5.48
C MET A 181 9.89 4.35 -6.18
N HIS A 182 10.64 3.92 -7.19
CA HIS A 182 11.42 4.77 -8.10
C HIS A 182 12.48 5.62 -7.40
N GLN A 183 13.01 5.14 -6.28
CA GLN A 183 14.07 5.82 -5.55
C GLN A 183 15.35 5.85 -6.40
N SER A 184 16.12 6.94 -6.36
CA SER A 184 17.42 6.96 -7.04
C SER A 184 18.44 6.06 -6.36
N GLU A 185 18.34 5.93 -5.03
CA GLU A 185 19.26 5.16 -4.19
C GLU A 185 18.50 4.49 -3.05
N LEU A 186 19.05 3.40 -2.51
CA LEU A 186 18.54 2.68 -1.35
C LEU A 186 19.46 2.93 -0.16
N ASN A 187 18.96 3.68 0.84
CA ASN A 187 19.73 4.07 2.02
C ASN A 187 19.44 3.20 3.25
N VAL A 188 18.59 2.19 3.10
CA VAL A 188 18.16 1.29 4.17
C VAL A 188 18.21 -0.17 3.72
N LYS A 189 18.32 -1.09 4.68
CA LYS A 189 18.39 -2.53 4.46
C LYS A 189 17.24 -3.24 5.16
N VAL A 190 16.90 -4.43 4.68
CA VAL A 190 15.89 -5.28 5.33
C VAL A 190 16.31 -5.55 6.78
N GLY A 191 15.38 -5.37 7.71
CA GLY A 191 15.60 -5.49 9.16
C GLY A 191 15.90 -4.16 9.86
N ASP A 192 16.19 -3.08 9.13
CA ASP A 192 16.41 -1.78 9.73
C ASP A 192 15.13 -1.28 10.44
N LYS A 193 15.30 -0.80 11.67
CA LYS A 193 14.24 -0.12 12.41
C LYS A 193 14.29 1.36 12.07
N ILE A 194 13.21 1.86 11.49
CA ILE A 194 13.12 3.23 11.03
C ILE A 194 12.23 4.02 11.97
N LYS A 195 12.64 5.25 12.26
CA LYS A 195 11.83 6.23 12.96
C LYS A 195 11.22 7.21 11.97
N LYS A 196 10.04 7.69 12.30
CA LYS A 196 9.44 8.82 11.60
C LYS A 196 10.36 10.03 11.77
N GLU A 197 10.84 10.58 10.66
CA GLU A 197 11.70 11.77 10.64
C GLU A 197 11.07 12.83 9.74
N ILE A 198 10.75 13.99 10.33
CA ILE A 198 10.49 15.26 9.63
C ILE A 198 11.13 16.37 10.45
#